data_AF-A0A1W1UBI3-F1
#
_entry.id   AF-A0A1W1UBI3-F1
#
_cell.length_a   1.000
_cell.length_b   1.000
_cell.length_c   1.000
_cell.angle_alpha   90.00
_cell.angle_beta   90.00
_cell.angle_gamma   90.00
#
_symmetry.space_group_name_H-M   'P 1'
#
loop_
_entity.id
_entity.type
_entity.pdbx_description
1 polymer ?
#
loop_
_entity_poly.entity_id
_entity_poly.type
_entity_poly.pdbx_seq_one_letter_code
_entity_poly.pdbx_strand_id
1 'polypeptide(L)'
;MSRVKETESIPHSMNEEEMLARVAWFYYHDNLTQSEIGKRLDIPRLKVSRLLEKGRQLGVIKVQINSRFTGCLELEEALQQYFHLKHIRVLPALEQHEINTRLGIGASQMLMSLMKPNQLLAIGFGETIMQTIKYCNEFITSNQLKLITLSGGVGPYMKGIGELDGSCSISIIPAPLRASSIEAAKLFKREACVRDIMLAAGAADVAIVGIGSTQQKGQATLIRSGYINEEGQQELRARGAIGDILGYFMQQDGTIQADIPLHDELISVPLEKLVKIPTVIGVAGGTNKVDAILSALKGKHINSLVTEEVTAKMILAQLV
;
A
#
# COMPACT_ATOMS: atom_id res chain seq x y z
N MET A 1 32.81 52.29 14.49
CA MET A 1 32.74 50.82 14.38
C MET A 1 31.61 50.30 15.25
N SER A 2 30.46 49.91 14.66
CA SER A 2 29.56 48.92 15.27
C SER A 2 28.33 48.67 14.38
N ARG A 3 28.46 47.58 13.61
CA ARG A 3 27.43 46.61 13.18
C ARG A 3 26.14 47.13 12.55
N VAL A 4 26.18 47.14 11.22
CA VAL A 4 25.06 46.82 10.33
C VAL A 4 24.46 45.47 10.79
N LYS A 5 23.17 45.47 11.17
CA LYS A 5 22.35 44.25 11.17
C LYS A 5 21.80 44.13 9.76
N GLU A 6 22.45 43.31 8.93
CA GLU A 6 21.85 42.78 7.71
C GLU A 6 20.72 41.85 8.15
N THR A 7 19.50 42.39 8.20
CA THR A 7 18.31 41.57 7.98
C THR A 7 18.39 41.07 6.55
N GLU A 8 18.83 39.82 6.38
CA GLU A 8 18.61 39.05 5.15
C GLU A 8 17.11 39.07 4.86
N SER A 9 16.69 39.92 3.93
CA SER A 9 15.36 39.87 3.37
C SER A 9 15.27 38.61 2.53
N ILE A 10 14.43 37.66 2.97
CA ILE A 10 14.11 36.46 2.19
C ILE A 10 13.35 36.93 0.93
N PRO A 11 13.90 36.80 -0.29
CA PRO A 11 13.20 37.23 -1.50
C PRO A 11 12.33 36.12 -2.08
N HIS A 12 11.25 36.53 -2.75
CA HIS A 12 10.29 35.74 -3.53
C HIS A 12 9.29 34.88 -2.73
N SER A 13 8.03 34.87 -3.20
CA SER A 13 6.96 34.04 -2.65
C SER A 13 7.41 32.58 -2.68
N MET A 14 7.88 32.07 -1.55
CA MET A 14 8.27 30.67 -1.42
C MET A 14 7.11 29.79 -1.91
N ASN A 15 7.42 28.85 -2.80
CA ASN A 15 6.45 27.83 -3.19
C ASN A 15 6.02 27.05 -1.94
N GLU A 16 4.81 26.51 -1.96
CA GLU A 16 4.22 25.82 -0.81
C GLU A 16 5.06 24.63 -0.35
N GLU A 17 5.70 23.91 -1.28
CA GLU A 17 6.64 22.82 -0.99
C GLU A 17 7.88 23.30 -0.22
N GLU A 18 8.49 24.40 -0.66
CA GLU A 18 9.65 24.99 0.04
C GLU A 18 9.24 25.44 1.45
N MET A 19 8.06 26.04 1.59
CA MET A 19 7.52 26.47 2.88
C MET A 19 7.27 25.29 3.81
N LEU A 20 6.72 24.19 3.28
CA LEU A 20 6.49 22.96 4.02
C LEU A 20 7.82 22.35 4.51
N ALA A 21 8.82 22.24 3.63
CA ALA A 21 10.14 21.70 3.98
C ALA A 21 10.82 22.54 5.07
N ARG A 22 10.79 23.88 4.97
CA ARG A 22 11.35 24.77 6.00
C ARG A 22 10.60 24.66 7.32
N VAL A 23 9.27 24.63 7.30
CA VAL A 23 8.45 24.45 8.51
C VAL A 23 8.79 23.12 9.20
N ALA A 24 8.94 22.04 8.42
CA ALA A 24 9.32 20.74 8.95
C ALA A 24 10.72 20.77 9.59
N TRP A 25 11.70 21.38 8.93
CA TRP A 25 13.06 21.52 9.46
C TRP A 25 13.08 22.27 10.79
N PHE A 26 12.46 23.45 10.82
CA PHE A 26 12.39 24.27 12.04
C PHE A 26 11.72 23.53 13.20
N TYR A 27 10.71 22.70 12.91
CA TYR A 27 9.98 21.97 13.93
C TYR A 27 10.75 20.76 14.47
N TYR A 28 11.28 19.89 13.60
CA TYR A 28 11.87 18.61 14.01
C TYR A 28 13.38 18.66 14.28
N HIS A 29 14.13 19.56 13.65
CA HIS A 29 15.57 19.68 13.84
C HIS A 29 15.94 20.85 14.74
N ASP A 30 15.31 22.00 14.55
CA ASP A 30 15.61 23.19 15.37
C ASP A 30 14.75 23.28 16.64
N ASN A 31 13.81 22.35 16.84
CA ASN A 31 12.92 22.25 18.01
C ASN A 31 12.10 23.52 18.30
N LEU A 32 11.78 24.32 17.27
CA LEU A 32 10.94 25.51 17.43
C LEU A 32 9.47 25.13 17.63
N THR A 33 8.79 25.85 18.50
CA THR A 33 7.33 25.74 18.64
C THR A 33 6.63 26.26 17.38
N GLN A 34 5.44 25.75 17.08
CA GLN A 34 4.65 26.23 15.93
C GLN A 34 4.40 27.76 15.97
N SER A 35 4.31 28.34 17.16
CA SER A 35 4.17 29.78 17.36
C SER A 35 5.43 30.56 16.98
N GLU A 36 6.62 30.04 17.33
CA GLU A 36 7.91 30.64 16.97
C GLU A 36 8.16 30.54 15.45
N ILE A 37 7.82 29.40 14.86
CA ILE A 37 7.89 29.20 13.40
C ILE A 37 6.96 30.18 12.69
N GLY A 38 5.72 30.34 13.19
CA GLY A 38 4.76 31.28 12.62
C GLY A 38 5.26 32.73 12.64
N LYS A 39 5.87 33.17 13.75
CA LYS A 39 6.50 34.49 13.84
C LYS A 39 7.70 34.63 12.89
N ARG A 40 8.51 33.58 12.74
CA ARG A 40 9.72 33.59 11.91
C ARG A 40 9.41 33.64 10.42
N LEU A 41 8.35 32.96 9.98
CA LEU A 41 7.94 32.87 8.58
C LEU A 41 6.79 33.83 8.22
N ASP A 42 6.38 34.69 9.15
CA ASP A 42 5.24 35.60 9.02
C ASP A 42 3.95 34.89 8.55
N ILE A 43 3.64 33.76 9.19
CA ILE A 43 2.43 32.97 8.92
C ILE A 43 1.67 32.61 10.19
N PRO A 44 0.33 32.46 10.14
CA PRO A 44 -0.44 32.04 11.31
C PRO A 44 0.00 30.67 11.82
N ARG A 45 0.02 30.48 13.15
CA ARG A 45 0.28 29.17 13.80
C ARG A 45 -0.57 28.04 13.21
N LEU A 46 -1.82 28.32 12.88
CA LEU A 46 -2.73 27.34 12.27
C LEU A 46 -2.24 26.89 10.88
N LYS A 47 -1.62 27.79 10.10
CA LYS A 47 -1.00 27.45 8.81
C LYS A 47 0.23 26.56 9.02
N VAL A 48 1.07 26.84 10.03
CA VAL A 48 2.21 25.98 10.40
C VAL A 48 1.72 24.57 10.74
N SER A 49 0.69 24.43 11.58
CA SER A 49 0.12 23.12 11.94
C SER A 49 -0.38 22.37 10.71
N ARG A 50 -1.11 23.04 9.81
CA ARG A 50 -1.61 22.45 8.56
C ARG A 50 -0.47 22.03 7.63
N LEU A 51 0.61 22.79 7.53
CA LEU A 51 1.78 22.44 6.73
C LEU A 51 2.51 21.21 7.28
N LEU A 52 2.69 21.11 8.60
CA LEU A 52 3.26 19.92 9.23
C LEU A 52 2.41 18.67 8.99
N GLU A 53 1.09 18.80 9.09
CA GLU A 53 0.16 17.71 8.81
C GLU A 53 0.17 17.30 7.34
N LYS A 54 0.10 18.29 6.43
CA LYS A 54 0.24 18.08 4.97
C LYS A 54 1.56 17.41 4.62
N GLY A 55 2.67 17.82 5.25
CA GLY A 55 3.99 17.22 5.04
C GLY A 55 4.09 15.77 5.46
N ARG A 56 3.40 15.38 6.54
CA ARG A 56 3.26 13.96 6.93
C ARG A 56 2.39 13.19 5.93
N GLN A 57 1.30 13.78 5.45
CA GLN A 57 0.37 13.14 4.52
C GLN A 57 0.96 12.91 3.13
N LEU A 58 1.74 13.88 2.62
CA LEU A 58 2.39 13.79 1.30
C LEU A 58 3.68 12.95 1.32
N GLY A 59 4.18 12.57 2.50
CA GLY A 59 5.42 11.80 2.65
C GLY A 59 6.70 12.64 2.63
N VAL A 60 6.60 13.97 2.53
CA VAL A 60 7.75 14.89 2.63
C VAL A 60 8.44 14.76 4.00
N ILE A 61 7.65 14.52 5.06
CA ILE A 61 8.15 14.33 6.41
C ILE A 61 8.17 12.83 6.73
N LYS A 62 9.38 12.24 6.70
CA LYS A 62 9.61 10.84 7.08
C LYS A 62 10.04 10.76 8.55
N VAL A 63 9.23 10.11 9.38
CA VAL A 63 9.61 9.80 10.77
C VAL A 63 10.26 8.42 10.79
N GLN A 64 11.56 8.39 11.05
CA GLN A 64 12.29 7.16 11.30
C GLN A 64 12.45 6.96 12.81
N ILE A 65 11.91 5.85 13.31
CA ILE A 65 12.03 5.46 14.71
C ILE A 65 13.07 4.35 14.81
N ASN A 66 14.25 4.68 15.35
CA ASN A 66 15.28 3.69 15.66
C ASN A 66 15.12 3.29 17.13
N SER A 67 14.51 2.12 17.36
CA SER A 67 14.16 1.63 18.69
C SER A 67 14.77 0.25 18.92
N ARG A 68 15.24 0.01 20.16
CA ARG A 68 15.65 -1.32 20.64
C ARG A 68 14.51 -2.11 21.30
N PHE A 69 13.31 -1.52 21.39
CA PHE A 69 12.18 -2.11 22.09
C PHE A 69 11.64 -3.32 21.33
N THR A 70 11.49 -4.42 22.06
CA THR A 70 11.48 -5.76 21.51
C THR A 70 10.14 -6.23 20.98
N GLY A 71 9.00 -5.76 21.49
CA GLY A 71 7.69 -6.38 21.21
C GLY A 71 7.35 -6.57 19.72
N CYS A 72 7.37 -5.50 18.92
CA CYS A 72 7.12 -5.62 17.47
C CYS A 72 8.30 -6.28 16.73
N LEU A 73 9.53 -6.09 17.21
CA LEU A 73 10.74 -6.65 16.59
C LEU A 73 10.79 -8.18 16.76
N GLU A 74 10.44 -8.71 17.93
CA GLU A 74 10.33 -10.15 18.20
C GLU A 74 9.26 -10.80 17.32
N LEU A 75 8.11 -10.12 17.14
CA LEU A 75 7.06 -10.59 16.22
C LEU A 75 7.53 -10.58 14.77
N GLU A 76 8.25 -9.54 14.35
CA GLU A 76 8.89 -9.45 13.04
C GLU A 76 9.86 -10.63 12.84
N GLU A 77 10.81 -10.82 13.76
CA GLU A 77 11.80 -11.90 13.71
C GLU A 77 11.16 -13.29 13.67
N ALA A 78 10.18 -13.57 14.53
CA ALA A 78 9.51 -14.86 14.58
C ALA A 78 8.76 -15.19 13.28
N LEU A 79 7.98 -14.24 12.75
CA LEU A 79 7.26 -14.41 11.48
C LEU A 79 8.23 -14.48 10.29
N GLN A 80 9.29 -13.69 10.31
CA GLN A 80 10.30 -13.70 9.26
C GLN A 80 11.02 -15.05 9.19
N GLN A 81 11.40 -15.61 10.35
CA GLN A 81 12.04 -16.92 10.44
C GLN A 81 11.10 -18.05 10.00
N TYR A 82 9.86 -18.05 10.50
CA TYR A 82 8.90 -19.12 10.22
C TYR A 82 8.50 -19.20 8.74
N PHE A 83 8.19 -18.05 8.12
CA PHE A 83 7.72 -17.99 6.74
C PHE A 83 8.82 -17.68 5.70
N HIS A 84 10.06 -17.48 6.15
CA HIS A 84 11.19 -17.05 5.32
C HIS A 84 10.90 -15.76 4.54
N LEU A 85 10.30 -14.78 5.21
CA LEU A 85 9.99 -13.49 4.59
C LEU A 85 11.26 -12.71 4.28
N LYS A 86 11.28 -12.03 3.13
CA LYS A 86 12.34 -11.09 2.78
C LYS A 86 12.29 -9.87 3.67
N HIS A 87 11.09 -9.32 3.86
CA HIS A 87 10.85 -8.13 4.67
C HIS A 87 9.56 -8.27 5.46
N ILE A 88 9.55 -7.76 6.68
CA ILE A 88 8.34 -7.69 7.49
C ILE A 88 8.32 -6.37 8.26
N ARG A 89 7.11 -5.84 8.47
CA ARG A 89 6.87 -4.71 9.37
C ARG A 89 5.63 -4.98 10.20
N VAL A 90 5.78 -4.94 11.52
CA VAL A 90 4.69 -5.04 12.49
C VAL A 90 4.51 -3.67 13.14
N LEU A 91 3.36 -3.07 12.90
CA LEU A 91 3.00 -1.80 13.52
C LEU A 91 2.49 -2.02 14.94
N PRO A 92 2.88 -1.17 15.92
CA PRO A 92 2.36 -1.25 17.28
C PRO A 92 0.84 -1.18 17.31
N ALA A 93 0.21 -1.94 18.21
CA ALA A 93 -1.23 -1.87 18.42
C ALA A 93 -1.64 -0.45 18.83
N LEU A 94 -2.78 0.01 18.30
CA LEU A 94 -3.39 1.27 18.70
C LEU A 94 -4.90 1.13 18.61
N GLU A 95 -5.59 1.35 19.72
CA GLU A 95 -7.05 1.29 19.76
C GLU A 95 -7.67 2.46 18.98
N GLN A 96 -8.85 2.23 18.41
CA GLN A 96 -9.72 3.26 17.81
C GLN A 96 -9.14 4.04 16.61
N HIS A 97 -8.25 3.43 15.82
CA HIS A 97 -7.72 4.05 14.60
C HIS A 97 -8.14 3.31 13.33
N GLU A 98 -8.20 4.05 12.21
CA GLU A 98 -8.47 3.50 10.89
C GLU A 98 -7.27 2.65 10.45
N ILE A 99 -7.44 1.33 10.52
CA ILE A 99 -6.36 0.35 10.33
C ILE A 99 -5.72 0.46 8.94
N ASN A 100 -6.49 0.76 7.88
CA ASN A 100 -5.94 0.82 6.53
C ASN A 100 -5.00 2.01 6.35
N THR A 101 -5.32 3.16 6.93
CA THR A 101 -4.43 4.33 6.94
C THR A 101 -3.12 4.02 7.65
N ARG A 102 -3.17 3.38 8.83
CA ARG A 102 -1.95 3.04 9.58
C ARG A 102 -1.07 2.04 8.83
N LEU A 103 -1.67 0.97 8.31
CA LEU A 103 -0.99 0.01 7.46
C LEU A 103 -0.44 0.67 6.19
N GLY A 104 -1.18 1.62 5.62
CA GLY A 104 -0.78 2.43 4.48
C GLY A 104 0.54 3.17 4.73
N ILE A 105 0.65 3.85 5.87
CA ILE A 105 1.88 4.54 6.33
C ILE A 105 3.01 3.54 6.58
N GLY A 106 2.74 2.41 7.23
CA GLY A 106 3.75 1.37 7.47
C GLY A 106 4.32 0.81 6.17
N ALA A 107 3.45 0.55 5.20
CA ALA A 107 3.83 0.04 3.89
C ALA A 107 4.54 1.10 3.03
N SER A 108 4.18 2.38 3.15
CA SER A 108 4.89 3.45 2.44
C SER A 108 6.33 3.55 2.92
N GLN A 109 6.56 3.45 4.23
CA GLN A 109 7.91 3.43 4.81
C GLN A 109 8.73 2.23 4.34
N MET A 110 8.11 1.04 4.28
CA MET A 110 8.77 -0.16 3.74
C MET A 110 9.13 0.05 2.27
N LEU A 111 8.20 0.50 1.42
CA LEU A 111 8.47 0.78 0.00
C LEU A 111 9.63 1.77 -0.17
N MET A 112 9.64 2.87 0.59
CA MET A 112 10.71 3.88 0.56
C MET A 112 12.09 3.32 0.91
N SER A 113 12.15 2.19 1.64
CA SER A 113 13.42 1.53 2.00
C SER A 113 13.88 0.50 0.96
N LEU A 114 12.95 -0.02 0.15
CA LEU A 114 13.21 -1.12 -0.79
C LEU A 114 13.39 -0.63 -2.23
N MET A 115 12.63 0.38 -2.63
CA MET A 115 12.61 0.91 -3.99
C MET A 115 13.83 1.78 -4.27
N LYS A 116 14.38 1.63 -5.47
CA LYS A 116 15.44 2.47 -6.05
C LYS A 116 14.86 3.38 -7.13
N PRO A 117 15.55 4.49 -7.47
CA PRO A 117 15.11 5.37 -8.56
C PRO A 117 14.85 4.62 -9.87
N ASN A 118 13.83 5.05 -10.61
CA ASN A 118 13.41 4.52 -11.92
C ASN A 118 12.86 3.07 -11.95
N GLN A 119 12.70 2.41 -10.80
CA GLN A 119 12.13 1.06 -10.74
C GLN A 119 10.62 1.04 -11.00
N LEU A 120 10.13 -0.13 -11.41
CA LEU A 120 8.72 -0.40 -11.68
C LEU A 120 8.03 -1.01 -10.45
N LEU A 121 7.01 -0.32 -9.94
CA LEU A 121 6.15 -0.74 -8.86
C LEU A 121 4.81 -1.24 -9.40
N ALA A 122 4.55 -2.53 -9.25
CA ALA A 122 3.25 -3.13 -9.55
C ALA A 122 2.30 -2.96 -8.36
N ILE A 123 1.11 -2.42 -8.61
CA ILE A 123 0.13 -2.08 -7.56
C ILE A 123 -1.17 -2.87 -7.74
N GLY A 124 -1.62 -3.49 -6.66
CA GLY A 124 -2.97 -4.03 -6.54
C GLY A 124 -3.97 -2.93 -6.20
N PHE A 125 -5.26 -3.27 -6.24
CA PHE A 125 -6.32 -2.39 -5.78
C PHE A 125 -6.58 -2.58 -4.28
N GLY A 126 -7.39 -1.68 -3.71
CA GLY A 126 -7.86 -1.78 -2.33
C GLY A 126 -7.50 -0.55 -1.50
N GLU A 127 -8.30 -0.32 -0.46
CA GLU A 127 -8.21 0.88 0.38
C GLU A 127 -6.83 1.05 1.01
N THR A 128 -6.27 -0.02 1.58
CA THR A 128 -4.94 -0.01 2.19
C THR A 128 -3.83 0.35 1.18
N ILE A 129 -3.92 -0.18 -0.05
CA ILE A 129 -2.90 0.10 -1.08
C ILE A 129 -3.02 1.54 -1.59
N MET A 130 -4.25 2.04 -1.75
CA MET A 130 -4.46 3.43 -2.13
C MET A 130 -3.93 4.40 -1.05
N GLN A 131 -4.11 4.07 0.23
CA GLN A 131 -3.47 4.80 1.32
C GLN A 131 -1.95 4.74 1.21
N THR A 132 -1.36 3.57 0.96
CA THR A 132 0.10 3.46 0.76
C THR A 132 0.61 4.38 -0.34
N ILE A 133 -0.04 4.37 -1.52
CA ILE A 133 0.34 5.22 -2.65
C ILE A 133 0.24 6.70 -2.30
N LYS A 134 -0.83 7.11 -1.59
CA LYS A 134 -0.99 8.48 -1.11
C LYS A 134 0.19 8.95 -0.23
N TYR A 135 0.58 8.16 0.76
CA TYR A 135 1.71 8.48 1.63
C TYR A 135 3.09 8.30 0.97
N CYS A 136 3.14 7.71 -0.22
CA CYS A 136 4.35 7.54 -1.03
C CYS A 136 4.49 8.59 -2.14
N ASN A 137 3.53 9.51 -2.32
CA ASN A 137 3.46 10.39 -3.48
C ASN A 137 4.78 11.14 -3.76
N GLU A 138 5.29 11.88 -2.78
CA GLU A 138 6.53 12.64 -2.95
C GLU A 138 7.72 11.73 -3.29
N PHE A 139 7.80 10.57 -2.65
CA PHE A 139 8.87 9.61 -2.90
C PHE A 139 8.79 9.03 -4.32
N ILE A 140 7.58 8.73 -4.81
CA ILE A 140 7.33 8.24 -6.18
C ILE A 140 7.84 9.28 -7.19
N THR A 141 7.45 10.54 -7.03
CA THR A 141 7.82 11.64 -7.92
C THR A 141 9.33 11.91 -7.88
N SER A 142 9.88 12.13 -6.69
CA SER A 142 11.31 12.46 -6.51
C SER A 142 12.26 11.35 -6.98
N ASN A 143 11.83 10.08 -6.96
CA ASN A 143 12.62 8.93 -7.42
C ASN A 143 12.24 8.46 -8.83
N GLN A 144 11.33 9.16 -9.52
CA GLN A 144 10.88 8.81 -10.87
C GLN A 144 10.41 7.35 -10.98
N LEU A 145 9.70 6.86 -9.95
CA LEU A 145 9.19 5.49 -9.97
C LEU A 145 8.11 5.35 -11.04
N LYS A 146 8.05 4.18 -11.66
CA LYS A 146 7.01 3.84 -12.65
C LYS A 146 5.97 2.98 -11.96
N LEU A 147 4.70 3.31 -12.13
CA LEU A 147 3.59 2.55 -11.53
C LEU A 147 2.88 1.74 -12.61
N ILE A 148 2.49 0.52 -12.27
CA ILE A 148 1.71 -0.34 -13.15
C ILE A 148 0.66 -1.14 -12.39
N THR A 149 -0.58 -1.20 -12.91
CA THR A 149 -1.66 -1.92 -12.21
C THR A 149 -1.59 -3.42 -12.44
N LEU A 150 -1.81 -4.21 -11.38
CA LEU A 150 -1.88 -5.69 -11.43
C LEU A 150 -3.24 -6.21 -11.91
N SER A 151 -4.24 -5.35 -12.04
CA SER A 151 -5.56 -5.72 -12.54
C SER A 151 -6.23 -4.60 -13.31
N GLY A 152 -7.23 -4.96 -14.12
CA GLY A 152 -8.23 -4.01 -14.60
C GLY A 152 -9.09 -3.44 -13.46
N GLY A 153 -10.09 -2.66 -13.83
CA GLY A 153 -11.06 -2.02 -12.94
C GLY A 153 -11.00 -0.50 -13.02
N VAL A 154 -9.81 0.09 -13.22
CA VAL A 154 -9.50 1.53 -13.33
C VAL A 154 -9.97 2.35 -12.11
N GLY A 155 -11.28 2.44 -11.88
CA GLY A 155 -11.91 3.20 -10.80
C GLY A 155 -11.35 2.94 -9.41
N PRO A 156 -11.17 1.68 -8.95
CA PRO A 156 -10.60 1.39 -7.63
C PRO A 156 -9.20 1.97 -7.40
N TYR A 157 -8.44 2.21 -8.47
CA TYR A 157 -7.09 2.77 -8.39
C TYR A 157 -7.08 4.31 -8.29
N MET A 158 -8.15 4.99 -8.74
CA MET A 158 -8.18 6.45 -8.85
C MET A 158 -8.13 7.17 -7.50
N LYS A 159 -8.50 6.50 -6.40
CA LYS A 159 -8.38 7.08 -5.05
C LYS A 159 -6.95 7.31 -4.58
N GLY A 160 -5.99 6.53 -5.09
CA GLY A 160 -4.57 6.72 -4.78
C GLY A 160 -3.83 7.36 -5.94
N ILE A 161 -3.98 6.80 -7.14
CA ILE A 161 -3.30 7.28 -8.35
C ILE A 161 -3.73 8.71 -8.72
N GLY A 162 -5.01 9.06 -8.52
CA GLY A 162 -5.52 10.39 -8.88
C GLY A 162 -4.97 11.53 -8.02
N GLU A 163 -4.31 11.22 -6.89
CA GLU A 163 -3.63 12.21 -6.06
C GLU A 163 -2.13 12.37 -6.43
N LEU A 164 -1.60 11.54 -7.33
CA LEU A 164 -0.20 11.61 -7.76
C LEU A 164 0.05 12.81 -8.67
N ASP A 165 1.31 13.26 -8.68
CA ASP A 165 1.75 14.31 -9.60
C ASP A 165 1.58 13.89 -11.07
N GLY A 166 1.16 14.82 -11.93
CA GLY A 166 0.90 14.55 -13.35
C GLY A 166 2.12 14.10 -14.16
N SER A 167 3.33 14.29 -13.64
CA SER A 167 4.57 13.77 -14.24
C SER A 167 4.84 12.28 -13.95
N CYS A 168 4.09 11.68 -13.02
CA CYS A 168 4.27 10.26 -12.69
C CYS A 168 3.97 9.37 -13.89
N SER A 169 4.85 8.40 -14.16
CA SER A 169 4.64 7.40 -15.21
C SER A 169 3.73 6.30 -14.68
N ILE A 170 2.51 6.22 -15.21
CA ILE A 170 1.48 5.28 -14.74
C ILE A 170 0.90 4.50 -15.91
N SER A 171 1.00 3.17 -15.85
CA SER A 171 0.42 2.23 -16.81
C SER A 171 -0.76 1.50 -16.19
N ILE A 172 -1.96 1.68 -16.76
CA ILE A 172 -3.20 1.09 -16.24
C ILE A 172 -3.74 0.09 -17.25
N ILE A 173 -4.11 -1.11 -16.81
CA ILE A 173 -4.78 -2.11 -17.66
C ILE A 173 -6.14 -1.53 -18.10
N PRO A 174 -6.36 -1.29 -19.41
CA PRO A 174 -7.56 -0.61 -19.91
C PRO A 174 -8.73 -1.59 -20.09
N ALA A 175 -9.11 -2.26 -19.00
CA ALA A 175 -10.15 -3.28 -18.97
C ALA A 175 -10.90 -3.26 -17.63
N PRO A 176 -12.11 -3.83 -17.52
CA PRO A 176 -12.74 -4.10 -16.23
C PRO A 176 -11.88 -5.07 -15.39
N LEU A 177 -12.11 -5.14 -14.08
CA LEU A 177 -11.45 -6.16 -13.23
C LEU A 177 -12.00 -7.56 -13.57
N ARG A 178 -13.32 -7.65 -13.75
CA ARG A 178 -14.06 -8.88 -14.04
C ARG A 178 -14.91 -8.65 -15.28
N ALA A 179 -14.82 -9.54 -16.26
CA ALA A 179 -15.70 -9.53 -17.42
C ALA A 179 -17.05 -10.20 -17.12
N SER A 180 -18.02 -10.03 -18.00
CA SER A 180 -19.33 -10.70 -17.89
C SER A 180 -19.29 -12.20 -18.22
N SER A 181 -18.23 -12.69 -18.87
CA SER A 181 -18.01 -14.10 -19.16
C SER A 181 -16.53 -14.42 -19.35
N ILE A 182 -16.20 -15.72 -19.32
CA ILE A 182 -14.85 -16.24 -19.57
C ILE A 182 -14.38 -15.87 -20.99
N GLU A 183 -15.27 -15.91 -21.98
CA GLU A 183 -14.97 -15.56 -23.37
C GLU A 183 -14.62 -14.07 -23.49
N ALA A 184 -15.39 -13.20 -22.83
CA ALA A 184 -15.11 -11.77 -22.80
C ALA A 184 -13.77 -11.47 -22.11
N ALA A 185 -13.46 -12.12 -20.99
CA ALA A 185 -12.15 -11.99 -20.33
C ALA A 185 -10.99 -12.44 -21.23
N LYS A 186 -11.16 -13.54 -21.98
CA LYS A 186 -10.17 -14.02 -22.96
C LYS A 186 -9.97 -13.02 -24.10
N LEU A 187 -11.02 -12.37 -24.58
CA LEU A 187 -10.92 -11.34 -25.62
C LEU A 187 -10.14 -10.12 -25.10
N PHE A 188 -10.51 -9.58 -23.92
CA PHE A 188 -9.74 -8.49 -23.30
C PHE A 188 -8.27 -8.84 -23.14
N LYS A 189 -7.94 -10.02 -22.61
CA LYS A 189 -6.55 -10.46 -22.40
C LYS A 189 -5.75 -10.64 -23.71
N ARG A 190 -6.40 -10.75 -24.87
CA ARG A 190 -5.74 -10.87 -26.19
C ARG A 190 -5.44 -9.52 -26.82
N GLU A 191 -6.20 -8.49 -26.49
CA GLU A 191 -5.94 -7.13 -26.97
C GLU A 191 -4.55 -6.67 -26.54
N ALA A 192 -3.77 -6.16 -27.49
CA ALA A 192 -2.37 -5.83 -27.27
C ALA A 192 -2.19 -4.82 -26.11
N CYS A 193 -3.06 -3.81 -26.05
CA CYS A 193 -3.02 -2.78 -25.00
C CYS A 193 -3.26 -3.34 -23.57
N VAL A 194 -3.99 -4.45 -23.43
CA VAL A 194 -4.22 -5.14 -22.16
C VAL A 194 -3.09 -6.13 -21.88
N ARG A 195 -2.80 -6.98 -22.86
CA ARG A 195 -1.78 -8.03 -22.77
C ARG A 195 -0.41 -7.46 -22.42
N ASP A 196 0.01 -6.39 -23.09
CA ASP A 196 1.36 -5.84 -22.96
C ASP A 196 1.56 -5.21 -21.57
N ILE A 197 0.53 -4.56 -21.01
CA ILE A 197 0.56 -4.05 -19.63
C ILE A 197 0.56 -5.21 -18.63
N MET A 198 -0.24 -6.25 -18.83
CA MET A 198 -0.22 -7.43 -17.96
C MET A 198 1.14 -8.14 -17.95
N LEU A 199 1.80 -8.23 -19.11
CA LEU A 199 3.16 -8.78 -19.22
C LEU A 199 4.18 -7.91 -18.48
N ALA A 200 4.14 -6.59 -18.69
CA ALA A 200 5.02 -5.65 -17.99
C ALA A 200 4.80 -5.66 -16.47
N ALA A 201 3.55 -5.78 -16.01
CA ALA A 201 3.21 -5.85 -14.59
C ALA A 201 3.82 -7.08 -13.91
N GLY A 202 3.82 -8.24 -14.59
CA GLY A 202 4.46 -9.46 -14.10
C GLY A 202 6.00 -9.42 -14.11
N ALA A 203 6.61 -8.38 -14.67
CA ALA A 203 8.06 -8.17 -14.73
C ALA A 203 8.53 -6.99 -13.86
N ALA A 204 7.67 -6.49 -12.96
CA ALA A 204 8.00 -5.39 -12.06
C ALA A 204 9.11 -5.75 -11.06
N ASP A 205 9.77 -4.74 -10.51
CA ASP A 205 10.80 -4.90 -9.48
C ASP A 205 10.18 -5.26 -8.12
N VAL A 206 9.08 -4.59 -7.79
CA VAL A 206 8.34 -4.76 -6.54
C VAL A 206 6.84 -4.77 -6.84
N ALA A 207 6.09 -5.61 -6.15
CA ALA A 207 4.64 -5.60 -6.14
C ALA A 207 4.12 -5.29 -4.73
N ILE A 208 3.00 -4.57 -4.67
CA ILE A 208 2.28 -4.32 -3.42
C ILE A 208 0.80 -4.67 -3.59
N VAL A 209 0.29 -5.54 -2.72
CA VAL A 209 -1.07 -6.10 -2.81
C VAL A 209 -1.77 -6.08 -1.45
N GLY A 210 -3.07 -5.82 -1.46
CA GLY A 210 -3.93 -6.06 -0.31
C GLY A 210 -4.31 -7.53 -0.22
N ILE A 211 -4.67 -7.98 0.98
CA ILE A 211 -5.22 -9.32 1.20
C ILE A 211 -6.68 -9.16 1.66
N GLY A 212 -7.60 -9.74 0.90
CA GLY A 212 -9.03 -9.80 1.22
C GLY A 212 -9.34 -11.04 2.06
N SER A 213 -10.41 -10.97 2.87
CA SER A 213 -10.89 -12.10 3.65
C SER A 213 -12.38 -12.33 3.38
N THR A 214 -12.77 -13.59 3.24
CA THR A 214 -14.18 -13.95 3.10
C THR A 214 -14.95 -13.68 4.39
N GLN A 215 -14.28 -13.57 5.55
CA GLN A 215 -14.93 -13.26 6.83
C GLN A 215 -15.46 -11.81 6.92
N GLN A 216 -15.05 -10.92 6.01
CA GLN A 216 -15.45 -9.51 5.99
C GLN A 216 -16.85 -9.30 5.38
N LYS A 217 -17.90 -9.77 6.06
CA LYS A 217 -19.31 -9.64 5.63
C LYS A 217 -19.64 -8.19 5.23
N GLY A 218 -19.99 -7.96 3.96
CA GLY A 218 -20.34 -6.64 3.40
C GLY A 218 -19.21 -5.59 3.33
N GLN A 219 -18.11 -5.79 4.07
CA GLN A 219 -17.00 -4.84 4.15
C GLN A 219 -15.85 -5.14 3.19
N ALA A 220 -15.81 -6.35 2.61
CA ALA A 220 -14.81 -6.73 1.62
C ALA A 220 -14.83 -5.77 0.41
N THR A 221 -13.64 -5.34 -0.04
CA THR A 221 -13.51 -4.40 -1.17
C THR A 221 -14.17 -4.94 -2.44
N LEU A 222 -14.03 -6.25 -2.72
CA LEU A 222 -14.68 -6.88 -3.88
C LEU A 222 -16.21 -6.75 -3.87
N ILE A 223 -16.83 -6.80 -2.69
CA ILE A 223 -18.29 -6.59 -2.53
C ILE A 223 -18.63 -5.11 -2.69
N ARG A 224 -17.92 -4.23 -1.97
CA ARG A 224 -18.17 -2.77 -2.02
C ARG A 224 -17.97 -2.17 -3.41
N SER A 225 -17.10 -2.78 -4.22
CA SER A 225 -16.86 -2.40 -5.62
C SER A 225 -17.77 -3.11 -6.62
N GLY A 226 -18.68 -3.98 -6.16
CA GLY A 226 -19.67 -4.64 -7.01
C GLY A 226 -19.13 -5.76 -7.91
N TYR A 227 -17.92 -6.27 -7.64
CA TYR A 227 -17.32 -7.35 -8.45
C TYR A 227 -17.87 -8.73 -8.08
N ILE A 228 -18.28 -8.91 -6.82
CA ILE A 228 -19.04 -10.05 -6.32
C ILE A 228 -20.16 -9.53 -5.42
N ASN A 229 -21.21 -10.34 -5.22
CA ASN A 229 -22.26 -10.08 -4.24
C ASN A 229 -22.04 -10.93 -2.97
N GLU A 230 -22.85 -10.71 -1.95
CA GLU A 230 -22.74 -11.45 -0.68
C GLU A 230 -23.00 -12.95 -0.85
N GLU A 231 -23.97 -13.32 -1.67
CA GLU A 231 -24.29 -14.71 -1.99
C GLU A 231 -23.09 -15.43 -2.63
N GLY A 232 -22.46 -14.81 -3.62
CA GLY A 232 -21.26 -15.34 -4.26
C GLY A 232 -20.09 -15.48 -3.28
N GLN A 233 -19.90 -14.52 -2.36
CA GLN A 233 -18.87 -14.66 -1.32
C GLN A 233 -19.20 -15.79 -0.34
N GLN A 234 -20.47 -16.01 0.00
CA GLN A 234 -20.90 -17.12 0.85
C GLN A 234 -20.66 -18.46 0.16
N GLU A 235 -20.97 -18.58 -1.13
CA GLU A 235 -20.69 -19.78 -1.92
C GLU A 235 -19.19 -20.10 -1.98
N LEU A 236 -18.36 -19.10 -2.29
CA LEU A 236 -16.90 -19.26 -2.30
C LEU A 236 -16.39 -19.78 -0.95
N ARG A 237 -16.88 -19.19 0.15
CA ARG A 237 -16.51 -19.60 1.51
C ARG A 237 -16.98 -21.01 1.84
N ALA A 238 -18.21 -21.38 1.44
CA ALA A 238 -18.75 -22.73 1.65
C ALA A 238 -17.92 -23.79 0.90
N ARG A 239 -17.27 -23.41 -0.20
CA ARG A 239 -16.34 -24.25 -0.97
C ARG A 239 -14.89 -24.19 -0.46
N GLY A 240 -14.61 -23.48 0.64
CA GLY A 240 -13.29 -23.45 1.28
C GLY A 240 -12.47 -22.18 1.11
N ALA A 241 -12.98 -21.16 0.40
CA ALA A 241 -12.26 -19.89 0.23
C ALA A 241 -12.16 -19.14 1.56
N ILE A 242 -10.95 -18.80 1.97
CA ILE A 242 -10.72 -18.03 3.21
C ILE A 242 -10.30 -16.58 2.95
N GLY A 243 -9.74 -16.30 1.77
CA GLY A 243 -9.32 -14.96 1.39
C GLY A 243 -8.95 -14.85 -0.08
N ASP A 244 -8.57 -13.66 -0.52
CA ASP A 244 -8.19 -13.40 -1.91
C ASP A 244 -7.01 -12.44 -2.03
N ILE A 245 -6.27 -12.57 -3.13
CA ILE A 245 -5.31 -11.59 -3.63
C ILE A 245 -5.68 -11.28 -5.07
N LEU A 246 -5.92 -10.01 -5.39
CA LEU A 246 -6.32 -9.54 -6.72
C LEU A 246 -7.61 -10.20 -7.26
N GLY A 247 -8.47 -10.73 -6.38
CA GLY A 247 -9.67 -11.48 -6.76
C GLY A 247 -9.47 -12.99 -6.94
N TYR A 248 -8.24 -13.50 -6.85
CA TYR A 248 -7.97 -14.93 -6.81
C TYR A 248 -8.13 -15.46 -5.39
N PHE A 249 -9.11 -16.33 -5.18
CA PHE A 249 -9.45 -16.90 -3.88
C PHE A 249 -8.53 -18.06 -3.52
N MET A 250 -8.10 -18.07 -2.26
CA MET A 250 -7.15 -19.03 -1.70
C MET A 250 -7.82 -19.86 -0.60
N GLN A 251 -7.34 -21.09 -0.46
CA GLN A 251 -7.73 -22.03 0.59
C GLN A 251 -6.80 -21.96 1.81
N GLN A 252 -7.12 -22.66 2.89
CA GLN A 252 -6.37 -22.63 4.15
C GLN A 252 -4.88 -23.03 4.03
N ASP A 253 -4.55 -23.89 3.09
CA ASP A 253 -3.18 -24.33 2.80
C ASP A 253 -2.42 -23.34 1.88
N GLY A 254 -3.10 -22.30 1.40
CA GLY A 254 -2.57 -21.31 0.47
C GLY A 254 -2.70 -21.69 -1.00
N THR A 255 -3.31 -22.82 -1.34
CA THR A 255 -3.61 -23.15 -2.75
C THR A 255 -4.71 -22.24 -3.29
N ILE A 256 -4.64 -21.92 -4.59
CA ILE A 256 -5.74 -21.23 -5.27
C ILE A 256 -6.90 -22.23 -5.35
N GLN A 257 -8.10 -21.79 -4.97
CA GLN A 257 -9.26 -22.65 -5.05
C GLN A 257 -9.62 -22.92 -6.52
N ALA A 258 -9.72 -24.20 -6.87
CA ALA A 258 -10.09 -24.66 -8.20
C ALA A 258 -11.58 -24.48 -8.48
N ASP A 259 -11.96 -24.59 -9.76
CA ASP A 259 -13.35 -24.64 -10.22
C ASP A 259 -14.20 -23.43 -9.79
N ILE A 260 -13.59 -22.25 -9.80
CA ILE A 260 -14.25 -20.95 -9.60
C ILE A 260 -14.31 -20.24 -10.96
N PRO A 261 -15.49 -20.13 -11.61
CA PRO A 261 -15.65 -19.40 -12.86
C PRO A 261 -15.17 -17.95 -12.79
N LEU A 262 -15.32 -17.31 -11.62
CA LEU A 262 -14.83 -15.97 -11.37
C LEU A 262 -13.33 -15.82 -11.69
N HIS A 263 -12.47 -16.80 -11.40
CA HIS A 263 -11.03 -16.69 -11.67
C HIS A 263 -10.72 -16.54 -13.16
N ASP A 264 -11.48 -17.22 -14.02
CA ASP A 264 -11.32 -17.16 -15.48
C ASP A 264 -11.90 -15.87 -16.08
N GLU A 265 -12.85 -15.23 -15.38
CA GLU A 265 -13.47 -13.96 -15.75
C GLU A 265 -12.61 -12.74 -15.37
N LEU A 266 -11.57 -12.89 -14.55
CA LEU A 266 -10.71 -11.78 -14.11
C LEU A 266 -9.76 -11.33 -15.22
N ILE A 267 -9.65 -10.02 -15.44
CA ILE A 267 -8.54 -9.40 -16.16
C ILE A 267 -7.52 -8.90 -15.12
N SER A 268 -6.75 -9.84 -14.58
CA SER A 268 -5.71 -9.58 -13.58
C SER A 268 -4.49 -10.46 -13.81
N VAL A 269 -3.31 -9.96 -13.43
CA VAL A 269 -2.07 -10.73 -13.41
C VAL A 269 -2.28 -11.98 -12.54
N PRO A 270 -2.15 -13.20 -13.10
CA PRO A 270 -2.32 -14.43 -12.34
C PRO A 270 -1.31 -14.54 -11.20
N LEU A 271 -1.68 -15.19 -10.10
CA LEU A 271 -0.78 -15.29 -8.93
C LEU A 271 0.53 -16.03 -9.28
N GLU A 272 0.53 -16.96 -10.23
CA GLU A 272 1.73 -17.67 -10.70
C GLU A 272 2.73 -16.73 -11.42
N LYS A 273 2.26 -15.58 -11.90
CA LYS A 273 3.09 -14.51 -12.44
C LYS A 273 3.47 -13.52 -11.34
N LEU A 274 2.55 -13.20 -10.43
CA LEU A 274 2.80 -12.32 -9.28
C LEU A 274 4.00 -12.82 -8.46
N VAL A 275 4.03 -14.12 -8.13
CA VAL A 275 5.12 -14.71 -7.30
C VAL A 275 6.50 -14.68 -7.95
N LYS A 276 6.60 -14.38 -9.25
CA LYS A 276 7.87 -14.23 -9.95
C LYS A 276 8.50 -12.85 -9.76
N ILE A 277 7.72 -11.87 -9.31
CA ILE A 277 8.22 -10.55 -8.96
C ILE A 277 9.16 -10.69 -7.76
N PRO A 278 10.38 -10.10 -7.79
CA PRO A 278 11.38 -10.31 -6.76
C PRO A 278 10.86 -10.04 -5.35
N THR A 279 10.08 -8.98 -5.15
CA THR A 279 9.52 -8.62 -3.85
C THR A 279 8.02 -8.39 -4.00
N VAL A 280 7.21 -9.20 -3.31
CA VAL A 280 5.75 -9.07 -3.27
C VAL A 280 5.33 -8.78 -1.83
N ILE A 281 4.92 -7.53 -1.60
CA ILE A 281 4.53 -6.99 -0.30
C ILE A 281 3.01 -7.16 -0.14
N GLY A 282 2.61 -8.05 0.76
CA GLY A 282 1.25 -8.10 1.26
C GLY A 282 1.03 -7.05 2.35
N VAL A 283 -0.04 -6.27 2.25
CA VAL A 283 -0.42 -5.28 3.28
C VAL A 283 -1.82 -5.61 3.80
N ALA A 284 -1.89 -6.09 5.04
CA ALA A 284 -3.15 -6.48 5.65
C ALA A 284 -3.05 -6.57 7.17
N GLY A 285 -4.16 -6.29 7.84
CA GLY A 285 -4.31 -6.42 9.28
C GLY A 285 -5.78 -6.51 9.66
N GLY A 286 -6.02 -6.81 10.93
CA GLY A 286 -7.33 -7.04 11.49
C GLY A 286 -7.54 -8.52 11.80
N THR A 287 -8.20 -8.78 12.93
CA THR A 287 -8.48 -10.14 13.41
C THR A 287 -9.27 -10.99 12.40
N ASN A 288 -10.14 -10.34 11.63
CA ASN A 288 -10.93 -10.94 10.55
C ASN A 288 -10.13 -11.30 9.30
N LYS A 289 -8.84 -10.94 9.21
CA LYS A 289 -7.95 -11.27 8.08
C LYS A 289 -6.85 -12.26 8.44
N VAL A 290 -6.75 -12.71 9.70
CA VAL A 290 -5.68 -13.61 10.16
C VAL A 290 -5.57 -14.85 9.27
N ASP A 291 -6.68 -15.56 9.05
CA ASP A 291 -6.67 -16.80 8.25
C ASP A 291 -6.26 -16.51 6.79
N ALA A 292 -6.78 -15.43 6.19
CA ALA A 292 -6.44 -15.02 4.83
C ALA A 292 -4.96 -14.61 4.67
N ILE A 293 -4.38 -13.96 5.67
CA ILE A 293 -2.95 -13.63 5.69
C ILE A 293 -2.13 -14.91 5.80
N LEU A 294 -2.53 -15.83 6.67
CA LEU A 294 -1.88 -17.14 6.82
C LEU A 294 -1.93 -17.94 5.51
N SER A 295 -3.05 -17.90 4.79
CA SER A 295 -3.20 -18.46 3.45
C SER A 295 -2.16 -17.93 2.47
N ALA A 296 -2.05 -16.60 2.40
CA ALA A 296 -1.13 -15.93 1.48
C ALA A 296 0.33 -16.30 1.76
N LEU A 297 0.69 -16.39 3.05
CA LEU A 297 2.02 -16.76 3.50
C LEU A 297 2.34 -18.24 3.20
N LYS A 298 1.41 -19.16 3.53
CA LYS A 298 1.57 -20.61 3.24
C LYS A 298 1.69 -20.89 1.74
N GLY A 299 0.87 -20.21 0.94
CA GLY A 299 0.89 -20.29 -0.52
C GLY A 299 2.09 -19.60 -1.17
N LYS A 300 2.91 -18.87 -0.39
CA LYS A 300 4.04 -18.05 -0.87
C LYS A 300 3.64 -17.06 -1.96
N HIS A 301 2.38 -16.59 -1.92
CA HIS A 301 1.85 -15.57 -2.82
C HIS A 301 2.46 -14.20 -2.56
N ILE A 302 2.93 -14.00 -1.32
CA ILE A 302 3.71 -12.85 -0.88
C ILE A 302 5.01 -13.36 -0.26
N ASN A 303 6.05 -12.53 -0.32
CA ASN A 303 7.33 -12.80 0.36
C ASN A 303 7.74 -11.66 1.29
N SER A 304 6.90 -10.64 1.42
CA SER A 304 7.05 -9.55 2.39
C SER A 304 5.69 -9.18 2.97
N LEU A 305 5.63 -8.77 4.24
CA LEU A 305 4.37 -8.49 4.93
C LEU A 305 4.42 -7.19 5.72
N VAL A 306 3.37 -6.39 5.62
CA VAL A 306 3.09 -5.28 6.53
C VAL A 306 1.78 -5.57 7.25
N THR A 307 1.84 -5.66 8.59
CA THR A 307 0.69 -5.94 9.44
C THR A 307 0.77 -5.17 10.76
N GLU A 308 -0.15 -5.44 11.68
CA GLU A 308 -0.16 -4.86 13.03
C GLU A 308 0.02 -5.93 14.11
N GLU A 309 0.44 -5.48 15.28
CA GLU A 309 0.81 -6.32 16.43
C GLU A 309 -0.26 -7.35 16.83
N VAL A 310 -1.54 -6.95 16.90
CA VAL A 310 -2.64 -7.86 17.24
C VAL A 310 -2.76 -8.99 16.22
N THR A 311 -2.67 -8.65 14.93
CA THR A 311 -2.76 -9.61 13.84
C THR A 311 -1.55 -10.55 13.84
N ALA A 312 -0.34 -10.01 14.01
CA ALA A 312 0.90 -10.78 14.08
C ALA A 312 0.89 -11.79 15.24
N LYS A 313 0.44 -11.37 16.43
CA LYS A 313 0.29 -12.25 17.60
C LYS A 313 -0.69 -13.40 17.32
N MET A 314 -1.83 -13.11 16.68
CA MET A 314 -2.81 -14.13 16.34
C MET A 314 -2.31 -15.11 15.27
N ILE A 315 -1.57 -14.62 14.27
CA ILE A 315 -0.92 -15.49 13.28
C ILE A 315 0.02 -16.45 13.99
N LEU A 316 0.95 -15.95 14.82
CA LEU A 316 1.90 -16.80 15.55
C LEU A 316 1.20 -17.79 16.48
N ALA A 317 0.11 -17.40 17.14
CA ALA A 317 -0.67 -18.29 18.00
C ALA A 317 -1.32 -19.47 17.24
N GLN A 318 -1.53 -19.36 15.92
CA GLN A 318 -2.02 -20.46 15.08
C GLN A 318 -0.89 -21.36 14.53
N LEU A 319 0.38 -20.99 14.74
CA LEU A 319 1.55 -21.75 14.28
C LEU A 319 2.15 -22.69 15.33
N VAL A 320 1.72 -22.52 16.58
CA VAL A 320 2.09 -23.33 17.75
C VAL A 320 1.04 -24.41 17.97
#